data_AF-A0A1B3M1H5-F1
#
_entry.id   AF-A0A1B3M1H5-F1
#
_cell.length_a   1.000
_cell.length_b   1.000
_cell.length_c   1.000
_cell.angle_alpha   90.00
_cell.angle_beta   90.00
_cell.angle_gamma   90.00
#
_symmetry.space_group_name_H-M   'P 1'
#
loop_
_entity.id
_entity.type
_entity.pdbx_description
1 polymer ?
#
loop_
_entity_poly.entity_id
_entity_poly.type
_entity_poly.pdbx_seq_one_letter_code
_entity_poly.pdbx_strand_id
1 'polypeptide(L)'
;MWSRTTLNTGDTGGGDWLWVVANPHLDRVDVLVLLDGQTVARWSGGNASPGRADAVRVHPFLLSQLALKAGTEYTVYMHVHSRGVFYVPVSLWRPRAFWQADQVR
;
A
#
# COMPACT_ATOMS: atom_id res chain seq x y z
N MET A 1 -13.68 5.18 5.21
CA MET A 1 -13.03 4.74 6.46
C MET A 1 -11.60 5.24 6.48
N TRP A 2 -11.17 5.80 7.60
CA TRP A 2 -9.78 6.18 7.81
C TRP A 2 -9.10 5.21 8.78
N SER A 3 -7.81 4.98 8.57
CA SER A 3 -6.95 4.29 9.52
C SER A 3 -5.61 5.00 9.61
N ARG A 4 -4.99 4.94 10.79
CA ARG A 4 -3.66 5.48 11.08
C ARG A 4 -2.82 4.34 11.64
N THR A 5 -1.65 4.10 11.05
CA THR A 5 -0.70 3.08 11.49
C THR A 5 0.68 3.72 11.62
N THR A 6 1.42 3.35 12.67
CA THR A 6 2.82 3.70 12.82
C THR A 6 3.68 2.56 12.26
N LEU A 7 4.62 2.88 11.38
CA LEU A 7 5.62 1.95 10.87
C LEU A 7 6.97 2.28 11.49
N ASN A 8 7.50 1.36 12.30
CA ASN A 8 8.87 1.42 12.80
C ASN A 8 9.73 0.47 11.96
N THR A 9 10.74 1.03 11.29
CA THR A 9 11.60 0.25 10.40
C THR A 9 12.72 -0.48 11.13
N GLY A 10 13.10 -0.08 12.35
CA GLY A 10 14.30 -0.58 13.02
C GLY A 10 15.58 -0.42 12.18
N ASP A 11 16.73 -0.86 12.71
CA ASP A 11 18.04 -0.53 12.13
C ASP A 11 18.30 -1.17 10.75
N THR A 12 17.57 -2.24 10.40
CA THR A 12 17.74 -2.96 9.13
C THR A 12 16.53 -2.87 8.19
N GLY A 13 15.47 -2.14 8.58
CA GLY A 13 14.23 -2.07 7.79
C GLY A 13 14.21 -0.98 6.73
N GLY A 14 15.34 -0.37 6.38
CA GLY A 14 15.43 0.56 5.25
C GLY A 14 15.28 -0.10 3.88
N GLY A 15 15.12 0.70 2.83
CA GLY A 15 15.02 0.28 1.44
C GLY A 15 13.59 0.22 0.91
N ASP A 16 13.40 -0.56 -0.16
CA ASP A 16 12.11 -0.68 -0.84
C ASP A 16 11.18 -1.66 -0.14
N TRP A 17 9.92 -1.24 -0.04
CA TRP A 17 8.80 -1.99 0.52
C TRP A 17 7.59 -1.89 -0.39
N LEU A 18 6.72 -2.88 -0.29
CA LEU A 18 5.39 -2.90 -0.91
C LEU A 18 4.35 -2.86 0.19
N TRP A 19 3.52 -1.82 0.18
CA TRP A 19 2.25 -1.80 0.88
C TRP A 19 1.20 -2.51 0.02
N VAL A 20 0.72 -3.64 0.52
CA VAL A 20 -0.18 -4.53 -0.20
C VAL A 20 -1.54 -4.48 0.44
N VAL A 21 -2.55 -4.08 -0.35
CA VAL A 21 -3.96 -4.24 0.04
C VAL A 21 -4.55 -5.39 -0.76
N ALA A 22 -4.79 -6.51 -0.07
CA ALA A 22 -5.24 -7.76 -0.68
C ALA A 22 -6.76 -7.79 -0.93
N ASN A 23 -7.28 -6.73 -1.53
CA ASN A 23 -8.68 -6.63 -1.97
C ASN A 23 -8.78 -5.79 -3.26
N PRO A 24 -8.90 -6.42 -4.45
CA PRO A 24 -9.03 -5.70 -5.72
C PRO A 24 -10.31 -4.87 -5.86
N HIS A 25 -11.35 -5.21 -5.08
CA HIS A 25 -12.70 -4.74 -5.31
C HIS A 25 -13.02 -3.43 -4.59
N LEU A 26 -12.05 -2.85 -3.88
CA LEU A 26 -12.21 -1.56 -3.25
C LEU A 26 -12.38 -0.48 -4.33
N ASP A 27 -13.42 0.36 -4.19
CA ASP A 27 -13.69 1.42 -5.17
C ASP A 27 -12.50 2.40 -5.22
N ARG A 28 -12.02 2.83 -4.04
CA ARG A 28 -10.86 3.72 -3.91
C ARG A 28 -10.11 3.48 -2.60
N VAL A 29 -8.79 3.50 -2.69
CA VAL A 29 -7.84 3.50 -1.57
C VAL A 29 -6.81 4.61 -1.79
N ASP A 30 -6.67 5.50 -0.82
CA ASP A 30 -5.60 6.49 -0.76
C ASP A 30 -4.66 6.12 0.41
N VAL A 31 -3.36 6.15 0.16
CA VAL A 31 -2.31 5.94 1.16
C VAL A 31 -1.43 7.18 1.20
N LEU A 32 -1.20 7.68 2.40
CA LEU A 32 -0.38 8.85 2.68
C LEU A 32 0.65 8.49 3.75
N VAL A 33 1.93 8.66 3.44
CA VAL A 33 3.03 8.36 4.36
C VAL A 33 3.67 9.66 4.79
N LEU A 34 3.78 9.83 6.10
CA LEU A 34 4.37 10.99 6.74
C LEU A 34 5.65 10.60 7.48
N LEU A 35 6.63 11.49 7.41
CA LEU A 35 7.81 11.53 8.27
C LEU A 35 7.83 12.89 8.95
N ASP A 36 7.88 12.92 10.28
CA ASP A 36 7.89 14.17 11.07
C ASP A 36 6.78 15.15 10.69
N GLY A 37 5.58 14.62 10.41
CA GLY A 37 4.41 15.40 10.02
C GLY A 37 4.38 15.85 8.55
N GLN A 38 5.45 15.64 7.79
CA GLN A 38 5.53 15.99 6.37
C GLN A 38 5.20 14.78 5.50
N THR A 39 4.41 15.00 4.45
CA THR A 39 4.11 13.94 3.47
C THR A 39 5.36 13.61 2.65
N VAL A 40 5.81 12.36 2.72
CA VAL A 40 6.95 11.85 1.96
C VAL A 40 6.56 10.90 0.84
N ALA A 41 5.36 10.31 0.92
CA ALA A 41 4.81 9.52 -0.18
C ALA A 41 3.28 9.60 -0.19
N ARG A 42 2.69 9.54 -1.39
CA ARG A 42 1.26 9.44 -1.59
C ARG A 42 0.97 8.49 -2.74
N TRP A 43 -0.03 7.65 -2.56
CA TRP A 43 -0.49 6.72 -3.58
C TRP A 43 -2.02 6.63 -3.54
N SER A 44 -2.63 6.44 -4.70
CA SER A 44 -4.06 6.22 -4.84
C SER A 44 -4.31 5.09 -5.83
N GLY A 45 -5.27 4.22 -5.52
CA GLY A 45 -5.71 3.15 -6.41
C GLY A 45 -7.12 2.68 -6.08
N GLY A 46 -7.54 1.59 -6.69
CA GLY A 46 -8.90 1.06 -6.60
C GLY A 46 -9.45 0.71 -7.98
N ASN A 47 -10.70 0.24 -8.01
CA ASN A 47 -11.36 -0.14 -9.26
C ASN A 47 -12.10 1.03 -9.94
N ALA A 48 -12.35 2.13 -9.23
CA ALA A 48 -13.13 3.27 -9.73
C ALA A 48 -12.25 4.34 -10.40
N SER A 49 -10.99 4.05 -10.69
CA SER A 49 -10.08 4.97 -11.39
C SER A 49 -10.50 5.11 -12.87
N PRO A 50 -10.96 6.30 -13.32
CA PRO A 50 -11.25 6.54 -14.74
C PRO A 50 -9.95 6.42 -15.54
N GLY A 51 -9.94 5.63 -16.62
CA GLY A 51 -8.78 5.46 -17.49
C GLY A 51 -8.04 4.12 -17.38
N ARG A 52 -8.54 3.15 -16.60
CA ARG A 52 -8.03 1.76 -16.64
C ARG A 52 -8.60 0.98 -17.84
N ALA A 53 -8.57 1.58 -19.03
CA ALA A 53 -8.93 0.90 -20.27
C ALA A 53 -7.80 0.00 -20.79
N ASP A 54 -6.53 0.28 -20.44
CA ASP A 54 -5.38 -0.30 -21.16
C ASP A 54 -4.32 -1.00 -20.27
N ALA A 55 -4.58 -1.21 -18.98
CA ALA A 55 -3.58 -1.86 -18.11
C ALA A 55 -3.73 -3.39 -18.15
N VAL A 56 -2.92 -4.03 -19.01
CA VAL A 56 -2.43 -5.41 -18.83
C VAL A 56 -2.35 -5.71 -17.32
N ARG A 57 -3.04 -6.77 -16.87
CA ARG A 57 -3.28 -7.10 -15.45
C ARG A 57 -2.00 -6.98 -14.60
N VAL A 58 -1.80 -5.85 -13.93
CA VAL A 58 -0.54 -5.58 -13.18
C VAL A 58 -0.41 -6.43 -11.92
N HIS A 59 -1.50 -6.73 -11.21
CA HIS A 59 -1.64 -7.73 -10.13
C HIS A 59 -3.09 -7.61 -9.60
N PRO A 60 -3.75 -8.65 -9.07
CA PRO A 60 -5.09 -8.50 -8.47
C PRO A 60 -5.08 -7.65 -7.19
N PHE A 61 -3.99 -7.64 -6.43
CA PHE A 61 -3.86 -6.76 -5.26
C PHE A 61 -3.49 -5.33 -5.65
N LEU A 62 -3.86 -4.40 -4.78
CA LEU A 62 -3.44 -3.01 -4.88
C LEU A 62 -2.07 -2.86 -4.22
N LEU A 63 -1.08 -2.45 -5.00
CA LEU A 63 0.33 -2.37 -4.58
C LEU A 63 0.80 -0.92 -4.60
N SER A 64 1.39 -0.46 -3.50
CA SER A 64 2.06 0.84 -3.40
C SER A 64 3.52 0.63 -2.99
N GLN A 65 4.44 1.21 -3.75
CA GLN A 65 5.87 1.18 -3.43
C GLN A 65 6.21 2.26 -2.40
N LEU A 66 6.93 1.87 -1.36
CA LEU A 66 7.40 2.75 -0.30
C LEU A 66 8.92 2.64 -0.20
N ALA A 67 9.63 3.76 -0.37
CA ALA A 67 11.04 3.86 -0.08
C ALA A 67 11.23 4.37 1.35
N LEU A 68 11.61 3.48 2.27
CA LEU A 68 11.72 3.79 3.70
C LEU A 68 13.19 3.87 4.12
N LYS A 69 13.51 4.76 5.05
CA LYS A 69 14.82 4.83 5.70
C LYS A 69 14.82 3.90 6.92
N ALA A 70 15.98 3.30 7.19
CA ALA A 70 16.17 2.51 8.41
C ALA A 70 16.15 3.40 9.66
N GLY A 71 15.86 2.81 10.82
CA GLY A 71 15.83 3.48 12.12
C GLY A 71 14.80 4.62 12.20
N THR A 72 13.85 4.66 11.27
CA THR A 72 12.93 5.78 11.09
C THR A 72 11.50 5.33 11.36
N GLU A 73 10.76 6.18 12.07
CA GLU A 73 9.33 6.01 12.31
C GLU A 73 8.51 6.80 11.29
N TYR A 74 7.53 6.15 10.68
CA TYR A 74 6.60 6.77 9.73
C TYR A 74 5.17 6.66 10.24
N THR A 75 4.36 7.70 9.97
CA THR A 75 2.91 7.60 10.14
C THR A 75 2.27 7.35 8.78
N VAL A 76 1.52 6.28 8.65
CA VAL A 76 0.73 5.95 7.46
C VAL A 76 -0.74 6.23 7.73
N TYR A 77 -1.33 7.09 6.94
CA TYR A 77 -2.77 7.25 6.84
C TYR A 77 -3.29 6.51 5.61
N MET A 78 -4.30 5.67 5.81
CA MET A 78 -5.01 5.02 4.72
C MET A 78 -6.48 5.41 4.76
N HIS A 79 -6.99 5.89 3.63
CA HIS A 79 -8.39 6.20 3.43
C HIS A 79 -8.98 5.22 2.42
N VAL A 80 -10.02 4.50 2.83
CA VAL A 80 -10.77 3.59 1.95
C VAL A 80 -12.16 4.15 1.74
N HIS A 81 -12.54 4.31 0.48
CA HIS A 81 -13.88 4.66 0.07
C HIS A 81 -14.41 3.55 -0.82
N SER A 82 -15.42 2.81 -0.34
CA SER A 82 -16.03 1.69 -1.06
C SER A 82 -17.52 1.67 -0.76
N ARG A 83 -18.34 1.35 -1.75
CA ARG A 83 -19.77 1.10 -1.55
C ARG A 83 -19.97 -0.31 -0.99
N GLY A 84 -20.73 -0.43 0.10
CA GLY A 84 -21.06 -1.72 0.72
C GLY A 84 -20.06 -2.19 1.78
N VAL A 85 -20.26 -3.42 2.26
CA VAL A 85 -19.38 -4.05 3.26
C VAL A 85 -18.05 -4.42 2.61
N PHE A 86 -16.96 -4.11 3.27
CA PHE A 86 -15.62 -4.41 2.79
C PHE A 86 -14.71 -4.90 3.92
N TYR A 87 -13.63 -5.57 3.53
CA TYR A 87 -12.51 -5.93 4.39
C TYR A 87 -11.22 -5.45 3.72
N VAL A 88 -10.21 -5.07 4.51
CA VAL A 88 -8.98 -4.46 4.02
C VAL A 88 -7.78 -5.17 4.65
N PRO A 89 -7.39 -6.36 4.16
CA PRO A 89 -6.19 -7.02 4.62
C PRO A 89 -4.99 -6.24 4.08
N VAL A 90 -4.21 -5.72 5.01
CA VAL A 90 -3.01 -4.93 4.69
C VAL A 90 -1.78 -5.71 5.14
N SER A 91 -0.76 -5.72 4.30
CA SER A 91 0.54 -6.29 4.66
C SER A 91 1.67 -5.48 4.07
N LEU A 92 2.82 -5.52 4.74
CA LEU A 92 4.04 -4.90 4.27
C LEU A 92 5.01 -5.99 3.82
N TRP A 93 5.52 -5.88 2.60
CA TRP A 93 6.39 -6.88 2.00
C TRP A 93 7.68 -6.28 1.46
N ARG A 94 8.77 -7.04 1.49
CA ARG A 94 9.90 -6.76 0.62
C ARG A 94 9.51 -7.11 -0.82
N PRO A 95 9.83 -6.28 -1.83
CA PRO A 95 9.42 -6.54 -3.22
C PRO A 95 9.79 -7.94 -3.70
N ARG A 96 11.05 -8.37 -3.48
CA ARG A 96 11.51 -9.70 -3.88
C ARG A 96 10.72 -10.83 -3.19
N ALA A 97 10.47 -10.70 -1.90
CA ALA A 97 9.74 -11.71 -1.13
C ALA A 97 8.28 -11.83 -1.59
N PHE A 98 7.64 -10.70 -1.91
CA PHE A 98 6.29 -10.66 -2.44
C PHE A 98 6.19 -11.43 -3.76
N TRP A 99 7.03 -11.09 -4.74
CA TRP A 99 6.99 -11.73 -6.06
C TRP A 99 7.35 -13.22 -6.02
N GLN A 100 8.25 -13.63 -5.12
CA GLN A 100 8.55 -15.04 -4.91
C GLN A 100 7.36 -15.82 -4.33
N ALA A 101 6.64 -15.23 -3.38
CA ALA A 101 5.46 -15.87 -2.78
C ALA A 101 4.27 -15.91 -3.76
N ASP A 102 4.12 -14.89 -4.60
CA ASP A 102 3.02 -14.79 -5.58
C ASP A 102 3.13 -15.84 -6.70
N GLN A 103 4.36 -16.22 -7.09
CA GLN A 103 4.59 -17.24 -8.11
C GLN A 103 4.22 -18.67 -7.69
N VAL A 104 3.99 -18.91 -6.39
CA VAL A 104 3.66 -20.24 -5.85
C VAL A 104 2.14 -20.48 -5.81
N ARG A 105 1.34 -19.62 -6.45
CA ARG A 105 -0.12 -19.63 -6.37
C ARG A 105 -0.84 -20.21 -7.58
#